data_AF-A0A928NG23-F1
#
_entry.id   AF-A0A928NG23-F1
#
_cell.length_a   1.000
_cell.length_b   1.000
_cell.length_c   1.000
_cell.angle_alpha   90.00
_cell.angle_beta   90.00
_cell.angle_gamma   90.00
#
_symmetry.space_group_name_H-M   'P 1'
#
loop_
_entity.id
_entity.type
_entity.pdbx_description
1 polymer ?
#
loop_
_entity_poly.entity_id
_entity_poly.type
_entity_poly.pdbx_seq_one_letter_code
_entity_poly.pdbx_strand_id
1 'polypeptide(L)'
;AQKIKELLKSYNQKNEHTLEEIIDFHYQFETIHAFQDGNGRVGRLIMFKECLKNNIVPFIIDDSLKMFYYRGLSEWNNEKGYLTDTCLSAQDRFKKYLEYFKVPYEKQHNK
;
A
#
# COMPACT_ATOMS: atom_id res chain seq x y z
N ALA A 1 -4.10 -19.17 -9.81
CA ALA A 1 -3.97 -18.23 -10.95
C ALA A 1 -5.26 -17.46 -11.26
N GLN A 2 -6.45 -18.08 -11.29
CA GLN A 2 -7.70 -17.41 -11.68
C GLN A 2 -8.04 -16.17 -10.81
N LYS A 3 -7.95 -16.29 -9.48
CA LYS A 3 -8.19 -15.18 -8.54
C LYS A 3 -7.31 -13.94 -8.78
N ILE A 4 -6.04 -14.13 -9.14
CA ILE A 4 -5.14 -13.01 -9.48
C ILE A 4 -5.59 -12.32 -10.76
N LYS A 5 -6.01 -13.08 -11.78
CA LYS A 5 -6.50 -12.49 -13.03
C LYS A 5 -7.76 -11.65 -12.77
N GLU A 6 -8.65 -12.12 -11.90
CA GLU A 6 -9.86 -11.41 -11.51
C GLU A 6 -9.54 -10.14 -10.70
N LEU A 7 -8.64 -10.23 -9.71
CA LEU A 7 -8.16 -9.08 -8.95
C LEU A 7 -7.57 -8.00 -9.87
N LEU A 8 -6.66 -8.40 -10.77
CA LEU A 8 -6.05 -7.48 -11.74
C LEU A 8 -7.09 -6.89 -12.70
N LYS A 9 -8.05 -7.69 -13.17
CA LYS A 9 -9.10 -7.21 -14.06
C LYS A 9 -9.97 -6.17 -13.35
N SER A 10 -10.37 -6.41 -12.10
CA SER A 10 -11.19 -5.48 -11.33
C SER A 10 -10.45 -4.20 -11.00
N TYR A 11 -9.19 -4.30 -10.56
CA TYR A 11 -8.39 -3.14 -10.21
C TYR A 11 -8.17 -2.22 -11.42
N ASN A 12 -7.79 -2.79 -12.57
CA ASN A 12 -7.48 -2.01 -13.78
C ASN A 12 -8.73 -1.48 -14.53
N GLN A 13 -9.95 -1.62 -13.99
CA GLN A 13 -11.13 -0.95 -14.55
C GLN A 13 -11.11 0.57 -14.35
N LYS A 14 -10.31 1.03 -13.39
CA LYS A 14 -10.12 2.45 -13.06
C LYS A 14 -8.67 2.83 -13.35
N ASN A 15 -8.47 4.07 -13.79
CA ASN A 15 -7.13 4.58 -14.11
C ASN A 15 -6.42 5.17 -12.88
N GLU A 16 -7.20 5.79 -11.98
CA GLU A 16 -6.72 6.45 -10.77
C GLU A 16 -7.26 5.75 -9.52
N HIS A 17 -6.43 5.59 -8.50
CA HIS A 17 -6.80 4.89 -7.27
C HIS A 17 -6.50 5.73 -6.04
N THR A 18 -7.40 5.65 -5.05
CA THR A 18 -7.15 6.21 -3.71
C THR A 18 -6.14 5.35 -2.96
N LEU A 19 -5.57 5.89 -1.88
CA LEU A 19 -4.69 5.12 -0.99
C LEU A 19 -5.41 3.89 -0.42
N GLU A 20 -6.67 4.03 -0.02
CA GLU A 20 -7.47 2.93 0.51
C GLU A 20 -7.67 1.82 -0.54
N GLU A 21 -7.98 2.17 -1.79
CA GLU A 21 -8.12 1.20 -2.89
C GLU A 21 -6.79 0.46 -3.18
N ILE A 22 -5.66 1.15 -3.06
CA ILE A 22 -4.32 0.56 -3.21
C ILE A 22 -4.02 -0.42 -2.05
N ILE A 23 -4.35 -0.05 -0.81
CA ILE A 23 -4.13 -0.92 0.36
C ILE A 23 -5.05 -2.14 0.30
N ASP A 24 -6.31 -1.98 -0.13
CA ASP A 24 -7.24 -3.09 -0.33
C ASP A 24 -6.72 -4.07 -1.38
N PHE A 25 -6.22 -3.56 -2.52
CA PHE A 25 -5.56 -4.40 -3.53
C PHE A 25 -4.38 -5.17 -2.93
N HIS A 26 -3.53 -4.52 -2.13
CA HIS A 26 -2.39 -5.17 -1.48
C HIS A 26 -2.83 -6.29 -0.54
N TYR A 27 -3.87 -6.06 0.29
CA TYR A 27 -4.44 -7.10 1.15
C TYR A 27 -4.97 -8.29 0.34
N GLN A 28 -5.73 -8.04 -0.72
CA GLN A 28 -6.26 -9.10 -1.58
C GLN A 28 -5.13 -9.88 -2.27
N PHE A 29 -4.10 -9.19 -2.74
CA PHE A 29 -2.92 -9.81 -3.35
C PHE A 29 -2.18 -10.74 -2.37
N GLU A 30 -1.91 -10.27 -1.14
CA GLU A 30 -1.26 -11.09 -0.10
C GLU A 30 -2.11 -12.30 0.29
N THR A 31 -3.43 -12.13 0.36
CA THR A 31 -4.40 -13.19 0.68
C THR A 31 -4.46 -14.27 -0.39
N ILE A 32 -4.35 -13.90 -1.68
CA ILE A 32 -4.39 -14.88 -2.78
C ILE A 32 -3.10 -15.71 -2.84
N HIS A 33 -1.96 -15.16 -2.38
CA HIS A 33 -0.67 -15.85 -2.32
C HIS A 33 -0.26 -16.48 -3.67
N ALA A 34 -0.08 -15.64 -4.68
CA ALA A 34 0.09 -16.06 -6.08
C ALA A 34 1.38 -16.83 -6.38
N PHE A 35 2.43 -16.58 -5.59
CA PHE A 35 3.78 -17.12 -5.78
C PHE A 35 4.15 -18.10 -4.67
N GLN A 36 5.14 -18.96 -4.91
CA GLN A 36 5.65 -19.92 -3.91
C GLN A 36 6.35 -19.22 -2.73
N ASP A 37 7.08 -18.13 -3.01
CA ASP A 37 7.70 -17.25 -2.02
C ASP A 37 7.74 -15.82 -2.60
N GLY A 38 7.92 -14.83 -1.75
CA GLY A 38 8.16 -13.45 -2.15
C GLY A 38 6.90 -12.61 -2.28
N ASN A 39 5.71 -13.16 -2.02
CA ASN A 39 4.43 -12.43 -2.07
C ASN A 39 4.53 -11.10 -1.30
N GLY A 40 4.89 -11.14 -0.01
CA GLY A 40 5.07 -9.94 0.81
C GLY A 40 6.01 -8.88 0.23
N ARG A 41 7.10 -9.29 -0.43
CA ARG A 41 8.06 -8.37 -1.05
C ARG A 41 7.47 -7.74 -2.31
N VAL A 42 6.86 -8.56 -3.15
CA VAL A 42 6.21 -8.13 -4.40
C VAL A 42 5.00 -7.25 -4.11
N GLY A 43 4.14 -7.61 -3.16
CA GLY A 43 2.96 -6.84 -2.77
C GLY A 43 3.33 -5.43 -2.32
N ARG A 44 4.33 -5.30 -1.44
CA ARG A 44 4.81 -3.97 -1.01
C ARG A 44 5.41 -3.16 -2.16
N LEU A 45 6.12 -3.79 -3.10
CA LEU A 45 6.62 -3.11 -4.29
C LEU A 45 5.49 -2.65 -5.23
N ILE A 46 4.44 -3.46 -5.39
CA ILE A 46 3.27 -3.06 -6.16
C ILE A 46 2.57 -1.88 -5.49
N MET A 47 2.34 -1.95 -4.18
CA MET A 47 1.75 -0.86 -3.39
C MET A 47 2.55 0.45 -3.53
N PHE A 48 3.89 0.37 -3.46
CA PHE A 48 4.77 1.52 -3.70
C PHE A 48 4.61 2.09 -5.11
N LYS A 49 4.63 1.22 -6.13
CA LYS A 49 4.49 1.61 -7.55
C LYS A 49 3.13 2.22 -7.84
N GLU A 50 2.06 1.69 -7.26
CA GLU A 50 0.71 2.25 -7.45
C GLU A 50 0.56 3.60 -6.74
N CYS A 51 1.21 3.83 -5.60
CA CYS A 51 1.25 5.18 -5.02
C CYS A 51 1.83 6.19 -6.02
N LEU A 52 2.99 5.86 -6.61
CA LEU A 52 3.64 6.72 -7.62
C LEU A 52 2.75 6.96 -8.85
N LYS A 53 2.10 5.90 -9.37
CA LYS A 53 1.21 6.00 -10.54
C LYS A 53 0.04 6.97 -10.30
N ASN A 54 -0.43 7.07 -9.05
CA ASN A 54 -1.62 7.83 -8.67
C ASN A 54 -1.30 9.18 -8.01
N ASN A 55 -0.06 9.69 -8.14
CA ASN A 55 0.40 10.92 -7.47
C ASN A 55 0.21 10.91 -5.94
N ILE A 56 0.27 9.72 -5.33
CA ILE A 56 0.23 9.55 -3.89
C ILE A 56 1.67 9.39 -3.40
N VAL A 57 2.01 10.08 -2.30
CA VAL A 57 3.33 9.94 -1.69
C VAL A 57 3.56 8.46 -1.33
N PRO A 58 4.60 7.81 -1.86
CA PRO A 58 4.83 6.40 -1.58
C PRO A 58 5.39 6.24 -0.15
N PHE A 59 5.51 5.00 0.30
CA PHE A 59 5.99 4.70 1.64
C PHE A 59 6.67 3.34 1.72
N ILE A 60 7.52 3.20 2.73
CA ILE A 60 8.25 1.96 3.01
C ILE A 60 7.86 1.50 4.41
N ILE A 61 7.42 0.25 4.51
CA ILE A 61 7.20 -0.40 5.81
C ILE A 61 8.56 -0.90 6.31
N ASP A 62 9.16 -0.13 7.22
CA ASP A 62 10.41 -0.50 7.88
C ASP A 62 10.18 -1.48 9.05
N ASP A 63 11.28 -2.00 9.61
CA ASP A 63 11.23 -3.01 10.68
C ASP A 63 10.49 -2.53 11.94
N SER A 64 10.48 -1.23 12.23
CA SER A 64 9.77 -0.71 13.41
C SER A 64 8.24 -0.73 13.23
N LEU A 65 7.75 -0.73 11.98
CA LEU A 65 6.33 -0.82 11.65
C LEU A 65 5.88 -2.26 11.37
N LYS A 66 6.82 -3.22 11.32
CA LYS A 66 6.56 -4.60 10.92
C LYS A 66 5.43 -5.29 11.70
N MET A 67 5.41 -5.13 13.02
CA MET A 67 4.38 -5.75 13.86
C MET A 67 3.00 -5.12 13.62
N PHE A 68 2.94 -3.80 13.43
CA PHE A 68 1.70 -3.10 13.11
C PHE A 68 1.18 -3.48 11.73
N TYR A 69 2.07 -3.62 10.75
CA TYR A 69 1.74 -4.08 9.40
C TYR A 69 1.13 -5.48 9.41
N TYR A 70 1.73 -6.44 10.13
CA TYR A 70 1.18 -7.80 10.20
C TYR A 70 -0.16 -7.84 10.92
N ARG A 71 -0.32 -7.06 12.01
CA ARG A 71 -1.62 -6.91 12.67
C ARG A 71 -2.66 -6.28 11.74
N GLY A 72 -2.27 -5.27 10.97
CA GLY A 72 -3.14 -4.63 9.99
C GLY A 72 -3.62 -5.61 8.91
N LEU A 73 -2.74 -6.49 8.42
CA LEU A 73 -3.14 -7.55 7.50
C LEU A 73 -4.08 -8.57 8.15
N SER A 74 -3.81 -8.99 9.39
CA SER A 74 -4.68 -9.99 10.06
C SER A 74 -6.07 -9.43 10.39
N GLU A 75 -6.16 -8.14 10.71
CA GLU A 75 -7.39 -7.47 11.12
C GLU A 75 -8.15 -6.77 9.98
N TRP A 76 -7.70 -6.87 8.73
CA TRP A 76 -8.28 -6.09 7.61
C TRP A 76 -9.81 -6.22 7.47
N ASN A 77 -10.35 -7.42 7.70
CA ASN A 77 -11.80 -7.66 7.62
C ASN A 77 -12.58 -7.19 8.85
N ASN A 78 -11.90 -6.90 9.96
CA ASN A 78 -12.51 -6.45 11.22
C ASN A 78 -12.37 -4.93 11.40
N GLU A 79 -11.16 -4.41 11.20
CA GLU A 79 -10.81 -3.00 11.38
C GLU A 79 -9.68 -2.61 10.40
N LYS A 80 -10.08 -2.01 9.27
CA LYS A 80 -9.15 -1.57 8.22
C LYS A 80 -8.16 -0.51 8.71
N GLY A 81 -8.54 0.27 9.72
CA GLY A 81 -7.72 1.34 10.29
C GLY A 81 -6.33 0.88 10.71
N TYR A 82 -6.17 -0.35 11.22
CA TYR A 82 -4.85 -0.84 11.64
C TYR A 82 -3.81 -0.84 10.50
N LEU A 83 -4.19 -1.27 9.30
CA LEU A 83 -3.27 -1.27 8.16
C LEU A 83 -3.16 0.13 7.55
N THR A 84 -4.28 0.83 7.39
CA THR A 84 -4.31 2.18 6.82
C THR A 84 -3.47 3.17 7.63
N ASP A 85 -3.61 3.18 8.95
CA ASP A 85 -2.84 4.06 9.84
C ASP A 85 -1.34 3.72 9.85
N THR A 86 -1.00 2.44 9.71
CA THR A 86 0.39 1.99 9.56
C THR A 86 0.98 2.54 8.26
N CYS A 87 0.24 2.48 7.15
CA CYS A 87 0.64 3.04 5.87
C CYS A 87 0.78 4.56 5.91
N LEU A 88 -0.16 5.28 6.54
CA LEU A 88 -0.11 6.73 6.73
C LEU A 88 1.10 7.14 7.59
N SER A 89 1.37 6.42 8.67
CA SER A 89 2.56 6.65 9.51
C SER A 89 3.86 6.44 8.72
N ALA A 90 3.91 5.44 7.84
CA ALA A 90 5.04 5.21 6.95
C ALA A 90 5.17 6.32 5.89
N GLN A 91 4.06 6.82 5.35
CA GLN A 91 4.05 7.97 4.44
C GLN A 91 4.61 9.22 5.11
N ASP A 92 4.26 9.49 6.37
CA ASP A 92 4.77 10.67 7.08
C ASP A 92 6.29 10.61 7.29
N ARG A 93 6.85 9.41 7.50
CA ARG A 93 8.31 9.22 7.50
C ARG A 93 8.92 9.46 6.12
N PHE A 94 8.27 8.96 5.07
CA PHE A 94 8.74 9.14 3.70
C PHE A 94 8.70 10.61 3.26
N LYS A 95 7.65 11.36 3.63
CA LYS A 95 7.55 12.81 3.43
C LYS A 95 8.75 13.54 4.02
N LYS A 96 9.19 13.18 5.24
CA LYS A 96 10.41 13.76 5.84
C LYS A 96 11.66 13.50 5.03
N TYR A 97 11.80 12.32 4.40
CA TYR A 97 12.91 12.06 3.48
C TYR A 97 12.82 12.93 2.22
N LEU A 98 11.62 13.05 1.63
CA LEU A 98 11.40 13.93 0.47
C LEU A 98 11.75 15.39 0.81
N GLU A 99 11.33 15.88 1.97
CA GLU A 99 11.69 17.21 2.47
C GLU A 99 13.20 17.37 2.65
N TYR A 100 13.87 16.40 3.29
CA TYR A 100 15.32 16.41 3.49
C TYR A 100 16.09 16.48 2.16
N PHE A 101 15.68 15.68 1.17
CA PHE A 101 16.29 15.66 -0.17
C PHE A 101 15.72 16.73 -1.12
N LYS A 102 14.82 17.60 -0.66
CA LYS A 102 14.17 18.67 -1.44
C LYS A 102 13.45 18.15 -2.70
N VAL A 103 12.86 16.97 -2.61
CA VAL A 103 12.03 16.40 -3.67
C VAL A 103 10.60 16.93 -3.52
N PRO A 104 10.04 17.62 -4.54
CA PRO A 104 8.68 18.14 -4.46
C PRO A 104 7.66 17.00 -4.50
N TYR A 105 6.55 17.17 -3.76
CA TYR A 105 5.39 16.30 -3.81
C TYR A 105 4.12 17.10 -3.55
N GLU A 106 2.98 16.65 -4.08
CA GLU A 106 1.70 17.28 -3.81
C GLU A 106 1.33 17.10 -2.33
N LYS A 107 1.16 18.21 -1.62
CA LYS A 107 0.62 18.19 -0.26
C LYS A 107 -0.84 17.79 -0.36
N GLN A 108 -1.14 16.54 -0.05
CA GLN A 108 -2.52 16.10 0.14
C GLN A 108 -3.10 16.88 1.32
N HIS A 109 -3.87 17.93 1.02
CA HIS A 109 -4.72 18.55 2.01
C HIS A 109 -5.82 17.53 2.33
N ASN A 110 -5.78 16.99 3.55
CA ASN A 110 -6.92 16.28 4.12
C ASN A 110 -8.13 17.22 4.02
N LYS A 111 -9.05 16.92 3.10
CA LYS A 111 -10.40 17.50 3.11
C LYS A 111 -11.19 16.86 4.24
#